data_AF-A0A964I411-F1
#
_entry.id   AF-A0A964I411-F1
#
_cell.length_a   1.000
_cell.length_b   1.000
_cell.length_c   1.000
_cell.angle_alpha   90.00
_cell.angle_beta   90.00
_cell.angle_gamma   90.00
#
_symmetry.space_group_name_H-M   'P 1'
#
loop_
_entity.id
_entity.type
_entity.pdbx_description
1 polymer ?
#
loop_
_entity_poly.entity_id
_entity_poly.type
_entity_poly.pdbx_seq_one_letter_code
_entity_poly.pdbx_strand_id
1 'polypeptide(L)'
;MKRLALVVIGVATFGSFSATAQTPAPSSAGAPTFAKDVAPIMYKKCANCHRPGEVAPMTLLSYDDARPWAKAIKAKVVSREMPPWG
;
A
#
# COMPACT_ATOMS: atom_id res chain seq x y z
N MET A 1 3.36 -76.06 14.09
CA MET A 1 2.77 -75.59 12.82
C MET A 1 2.65 -74.07 12.87
N LYS A 2 3.45 -73.39 12.03
CA LYS A 2 3.27 -72.02 11.51
C LYS A 2 3.33 -70.86 12.53
N ARG A 3 4.09 -69.78 12.36
CA ARG A 3 5.12 -69.30 11.42
C ARG A 3 5.84 -68.18 12.19
N LEU A 4 7.18 -68.18 12.18
CA LEU A 4 7.98 -67.01 12.56
C LEU A 4 7.53 -65.81 11.71
N ALA A 5 7.29 -64.67 12.34
CA ALA A 5 7.17 -63.39 11.65
C ALA A 5 8.32 -62.49 12.13
N LEU A 6 9.36 -62.42 11.30
CA LEU A 6 10.43 -61.43 11.38
C LEU A 6 9.82 -60.04 11.15
N VAL A 7 9.86 -59.19 12.17
CA VAL A 7 9.56 -57.75 12.02
C VAL A 7 10.82 -57.09 11.50
N VAL A 8 10.79 -56.70 10.22
CA VAL A 8 11.86 -55.93 9.57
C VAL A 8 11.80 -54.49 10.12
N ILE A 9 12.86 -54.08 10.81
CA ILE A 9 13.06 -52.71 11.29
C ILE A 9 13.35 -51.84 10.07
N GLY A 10 12.33 -51.13 9.59
CA GLY A 10 12.49 -50.08 8.58
C GLY A 10 13.08 -48.82 9.21
N VAL A 11 14.39 -48.60 9.05
CA VAL A 11 15.03 -47.33 9.40
C VAL A 11 14.57 -46.28 8.38
N ALA A 12 13.61 -45.45 8.75
CA ALA A 12 13.21 -44.28 7.97
C ALA A 12 14.25 -43.16 8.20
N THR A 13 15.13 -42.95 7.24
CA THR A 13 16.02 -41.79 7.21
C THR A 13 15.21 -40.54 6.88
N PHE A 14 14.83 -39.79 7.92
CA PHE A 14 14.26 -38.45 7.77
C PHE A 14 15.34 -37.52 7.18
N GLY A 15 15.30 -37.32 5.87
CA GLY A 15 16.16 -36.36 5.18
C GLY A 15 15.88 -34.94 5.67
N SER A 16 16.92 -34.24 6.13
CA SER A 16 16.85 -32.87 6.61
C SER A 16 16.43 -31.92 5.48
N PHE A 17 15.23 -31.36 5.59
CA PHE A 17 14.76 -30.29 4.71
C PHE A 17 15.37 -28.97 5.20
N SER A 18 16.43 -28.51 4.55
CA SER A 18 17.00 -27.18 4.82
C SER A 18 16.08 -26.12 4.22
N ALA A 19 15.32 -25.44 5.07
CA ALA A 19 14.51 -24.29 4.69
C ALA A 19 15.44 -23.10 4.43
N THR A 20 15.75 -22.83 3.16
CA THR A 20 16.33 -21.53 2.78
C THR A 20 15.26 -20.47 2.99
N ALA A 21 15.45 -19.61 3.99
CA ALA A 21 14.63 -18.42 4.18
C ALA A 21 14.84 -17.50 2.95
N GLN A 22 13.88 -17.52 2.02
CA GLN A 22 13.83 -16.55 0.94
C GLN A 22 13.42 -15.22 1.53
N THR A 23 14.36 -14.29 1.63
CA THR A 23 14.06 -12.89 1.94
C THR A 23 13.20 -12.35 0.79
N PRO A 24 11.93 -11.96 1.02
CA PRO A 24 11.13 -11.40 -0.05
C PRO A 24 11.79 -10.11 -0.54
N ALA A 25 12.06 -10.04 -1.84
CA ALA A 25 12.57 -8.84 -2.46
C ALA A 25 11.57 -7.68 -2.26
N PRO A 26 12.04 -6.43 -2.10
CA PRO A 26 11.13 -5.29 -2.02
C PRO A 26 10.30 -5.24 -3.29
N SER A 27 8.98 -5.41 -3.16
CA SER A 27 8.07 -5.23 -4.28
C SER A 27 8.17 -3.77 -4.71
N SER A 28 8.63 -3.53 -5.94
CA SER A 28 8.51 -2.23 -6.59
C SER A 28 7.04 -1.84 -6.58
N ALA A 29 6.63 -1.01 -5.63
CA ALA A 29 5.28 -0.47 -5.60
C ALA A 29 5.05 0.21 -6.96
N GLY A 30 4.04 -0.22 -7.69
CA GLY A 30 3.71 0.32 -9.00
C GLY A 30 3.49 1.84 -8.96
N ALA A 31 3.34 2.46 -10.12
CA ALA A 31 3.06 3.89 -10.20
C ALA A 31 1.85 4.25 -9.32
N PRO A 32 1.92 5.34 -8.53
CA PRO A 32 0.83 5.73 -7.66
C PRO A 32 -0.41 6.05 -8.49
N THR A 33 -1.56 5.66 -7.95
CA THR A 33 -2.88 5.91 -8.55
C THR A 33 -3.64 6.91 -7.71
N PHE A 34 -4.51 7.68 -8.36
CA PHE A 34 -5.31 8.68 -7.63
C PHE A 34 -6.12 8.04 -6.50
N ALA A 35 -6.86 6.97 -6.80
CA ALA A 35 -7.76 6.34 -5.84
C ALA A 35 -7.04 5.72 -4.64
N LYS A 36 -5.91 5.02 -4.85
CA LYS A 36 -5.21 4.31 -3.76
C LYS A 36 -4.28 5.23 -2.96
N ASP A 37 -3.58 6.13 -3.63
CA ASP A 37 -2.42 6.81 -3.04
C ASP A 37 -2.68 8.30 -2.80
N VAL A 38 -3.46 8.97 -3.66
CA VAL A 38 -3.67 10.43 -3.60
C VAL A 38 -4.93 10.80 -2.83
N ALA A 39 -6.05 10.16 -3.14
CA ALA A 39 -7.35 10.46 -2.57
C ALA A 39 -7.33 10.38 -1.02
N PRO A 40 -6.75 9.35 -0.37
CA PRO A 40 -6.70 9.30 1.09
C PRO A 40 -5.97 10.50 1.72
N ILE A 41 -4.92 11.01 1.07
CA ILE A 41 -4.18 12.19 1.53
C ILE A 41 -5.06 13.43 1.39
N MET A 42 -5.72 13.60 0.24
CA MET A 42 -6.63 14.73 -0.01
C MET A 42 -7.79 14.75 1.00
N TYR A 43 -8.44 13.61 1.27
CA TYR A 43 -9.50 13.55 2.27
C TYR A 43 -8.99 13.89 3.67
N LYS A 44 -7.81 13.40 4.05
CA LYS A 44 -7.25 13.63 5.40
C LYS A 44 -6.75 15.06 5.63
N LYS A 45 -6.22 15.71 4.60
CA LYS A 45 -5.45 16.96 4.76
C LYS A 45 -6.03 18.16 4.01
N CYS A 46 -6.83 17.95 2.97
CA CYS A 46 -7.29 19.00 2.07
C CYS A 46 -8.81 19.18 2.10
N ALA A 47 -9.57 18.10 2.25
CA ALA A 47 -11.02 18.09 2.08
C ALA A 47 -11.78 18.94 3.12
N ASN A 48 -11.18 19.28 4.26
CA ASN A 48 -11.81 20.18 5.23
C ASN A 48 -12.07 21.57 4.63
N CYS A 49 -11.18 22.05 3.75
CA CYS A 49 -11.33 23.35 3.09
C CYS A 49 -11.78 23.21 1.63
N HIS A 50 -11.37 22.13 0.95
CA HIS A 50 -11.63 21.87 -0.48
C HIS A 50 -12.79 20.91 -0.72
N ARG A 51 -13.94 21.16 -0.10
CA ARG A 51 -15.21 20.48 -0.37
C ARG A 51 -16.29 21.53 -0.69
N PRO A 52 -17.38 21.14 -1.37
CA PRO A 52 -18.46 22.08 -1.68
C PRO A 52 -18.97 22.79 -0.42
N GLY A 53 -19.15 24.12 -0.51
CA GLY A 53 -19.66 24.96 0.57
C GLY A 53 -18.61 25.44 1.60
N GLU A 54 -17.35 25.05 1.45
CA GLU A 54 -16.26 25.52 2.32
C GLU A 54 -15.45 26.67 1.71
N VAL A 55 -14.46 27.15 2.46
CA VAL A 55 -13.66 28.34 2.15
C VAL A 55 -12.85 28.25 0.85
N ALA A 56 -12.43 27.07 0.40
CA ALA A 56 -11.64 26.97 -0.80
C ALA A 56 -12.54 26.98 -2.05
N PRO A 57 -12.16 27.70 -3.13
CA PRO A 57 -13.05 27.95 -4.28
C PRO A 57 -13.26 26.74 -5.20
N MET A 58 -12.70 25.57 -4.86
CA MET A 58 -12.67 24.40 -5.71
C MET A 58 -12.64 23.10 -4.89
N THR A 59 -13.34 22.06 -5.37
CA THR A 59 -13.41 20.73 -4.76
C THR A 59 -12.19 19.87 -5.08
N LEU A 60 -11.69 19.10 -4.12
CA LEU A 60 -10.62 18.11 -4.32
C LEU A 60 -11.07 16.67 -4.03
N LEU A 61 -12.39 16.43 -4.08
CA LEU A 61 -12.96 15.15 -3.66
C LEU A 61 -12.95 14.07 -4.75
N SER A 62 -12.73 14.44 -6.01
CA SER A 62 -12.66 13.51 -7.12
C SER A 62 -11.42 13.75 -7.98
N TYR A 63 -11.06 12.77 -8.80
CA TYR A 63 -9.95 12.92 -9.75
C TYR A 63 -10.23 14.03 -10.75
N ASP A 64 -11.45 14.07 -11.29
CA ASP A 64 -11.83 15.04 -12.32
C ASP A 64 -11.82 16.48 -11.77
N ASP A 65 -12.20 16.64 -10.51
CA ASP A 65 -12.11 17.94 -9.84
C ASP A 65 -10.65 18.34 -9.54
N ALA A 66 -9.82 17.40 -9.09
CA ALA A 66 -8.45 17.68 -8.66
C ALA A 66 -7.45 17.83 -9.81
N ARG A 67 -7.63 17.06 -10.90
CA ARG A 67 -6.68 16.96 -12.03
C ARG A 67 -6.36 18.31 -12.68
N PRO A 68 -7.32 19.21 -12.96
CA PRO A 68 -7.02 20.53 -13.52
C PRO A 68 -6.06 21.36 -12.66
N TRP A 69 -6.05 21.13 -11.35
CA TRP A 69 -5.29 21.89 -10.36
C TRP A 69 -3.97 21.24 -9.97
N ALA A 70 -3.61 20.08 -10.52
CA ALA A 70 -2.44 19.30 -10.09
C ALA A 70 -1.14 20.12 -10.04
N LYS A 71 -0.90 21.00 -11.02
CA LYS A 71 0.28 21.89 -11.03
C LYS A 71 0.24 22.93 -9.91
N ALA A 72 -0.92 23.54 -9.67
CA ALA A 72 -1.12 24.53 -8.62
C ALA A 72 -1.00 23.89 -7.22
N ILE A 73 -1.63 22.73 -7.02
CA ILE A 73 -1.53 21.94 -5.79
C ILE A 73 -0.06 21.65 -5.46
N LYS A 74 0.71 21.14 -6.43
CA LYS A 74 2.15 20.91 -6.26
C LYS A 74 2.87 22.18 -5.81
N ALA A 75 2.65 23.29 -6.51
CA ALA A 75 3.32 24.55 -6.20
C ALA A 75 3.03 25.00 -4.77
N LYS A 76 1.76 24.99 -4.34
CA LYS A 76 1.34 25.44 -3.00
C LYS A 76 1.77 24.49 -1.88
N VAL A 77 1.78 23.18 -2.12
CA VAL A 77 2.27 22.18 -1.15
C VAL A 77 3.79 22.29 -0.98
N VAL A 78 4.53 22.45 -2.08
CA VAL A 78 5.99 22.59 -2.04
C VAL A 78 6.41 23.91 -1.37
N SER A 79 5.70 25.01 -1.66
CA SER A 79 5.94 26.30 -0.97
C SER A 79 5.41 26.35 0.45
N ARG A 80 4.69 25.30 0.90
CA ARG A 80 4.01 25.22 2.20
C ARG A 80 3.00 26.34 2.46
N GLU A 81 2.50 26.98 1.40
CA GLU A 81 1.35 27.88 1.50
C GLU A 81 0.05 27.11 1.76
N MET A 82 0.02 25.85 1.31
CA MET A 82 -1.07 24.93 1.58
C MET A 82 -0.53 23.67 2.25
N PRO A 83 -1.24 23.17 3.26
CA PRO A 83 -2.38 23.81 3.92
C PRO A 83 -1.97 25.01 4.79
N PRO A 84 -2.84 26.02 4.99
CA PRO A 84 -2.47 27.31 5.57
C PRO A 84 -2.42 27.26 7.11
N TRP A 85 -1.74 26.25 7.66
CA TRP A 85 -1.59 26.04 9.11
C TRP A 85 -0.48 26.90 9.70
N GLY A 86 -0.55 28.22 9.47
CA GLY A 86 0.26 29.18 10.21
C GLY A 86 0.21 28.94 11.72
#